data_AF-A0A7X1H093-F1
#
_entry.id   AF-A0A7X1H093-F1
#
_cell.length_a   1.000
_cell.length_b   1.000
_cell.length_c   1.000
_cell.angle_alpha   90.00
_cell.angle_beta   90.00
_cell.angle_gamma   90.00
#
_symmetry.space_group_name_H-M   'P 1'
#
loop_
_entity.id
_entity.type
_entity.pdbx_description
1 polymer ?
#
loop_
_entity_poly.entity_id
_entity_poly.type
_entity_poly.pdbx_seq_one_letter_code
_entity_poly.pdbx_strand_id
1 'polypeptide(L)'
;MGIMARVIRLCKADLHGVMDQLEDKDLLLKQHLREMQAAMAGRQVRIDQLEEALRNGQRDRAMHAKQLQALEEDLDLAVARGKDDIARMLIRKIIPMRKRVACMTQRLEEMTGQVDEERDRLGVQRLAYDDTRQRVAAVRERARNAEAMADMGPIGMRSPQLAPSEEEIEWELMQRKEAASSGRTA
;
A
#
# COMPACT_ATOMS: atom_id res chain seq x y z
N MET A 1 -16.17 -4.14 14.43
CA MET A 1 -16.65 -5.30 13.64
C MET A 1 -17.03 -4.82 12.25
N GLY A 2 -16.04 -4.74 11.36
CA GLY A 2 -16.09 -3.95 10.12
C GLY A 2 -17.06 -4.48 9.07
N ILE A 3 -17.58 -3.55 8.27
CA ILE A 3 -18.50 -3.77 7.13
C ILE A 3 -18.04 -4.94 6.23
N MET A 4 -16.72 -5.10 6.08
CA MET A 4 -16.08 -6.21 5.35
C MET A 4 -16.51 -7.61 5.83
N ALA A 5 -16.69 -7.82 7.14
CA ALA A 5 -17.10 -9.13 7.69
C ALA A 5 -18.58 -9.44 7.47
N ARG A 6 -19.38 -8.43 7.10
CA ARG A 6 -20.79 -8.59 6.73
C ARG A 6 -20.92 -8.96 5.25
N VAL A 7 -20.12 -8.34 4.38
CA VAL A 7 -20.08 -8.62 2.94
C VAL A 7 -19.62 -10.06 2.67
N ILE A 8 -18.60 -10.54 3.39
CA ILE A 8 -18.07 -11.91 3.23
C ILE A 8 -19.11 -12.98 3.63
N ARG A 9 -19.92 -12.72 4.68
CA ARG A 9 -20.96 -13.66 5.13
C ARG A 9 -22.15 -13.74 4.16
N LEU A 10 -22.47 -12.63 3.49
CA LEU A 10 -23.57 -12.58 2.52
C LEU A 10 -23.29 -13.42 1.27
N CYS A 11 -22.02 -13.60 0.89
CA CYS A 11 -21.62 -14.42 -0.26
C CYS A 11 -21.86 -15.93 -0.10
N LYS A 12 -22.16 -16.42 1.12
CA LYS A 12 -22.32 -17.86 1.38
C LYS A 12 -23.78 -18.34 1.22
N ALA A 13 -24.75 -17.43 1.10
CA ALA A 13 -26.15 -17.75 1.36
C ALA A 13 -27.06 -17.96 0.14
N ASP A 14 -26.69 -17.50 -1.07
CA ASP A 14 -27.54 -17.68 -2.26
C ASP A 14 -26.68 -17.99 -3.49
N LEU A 15 -27.21 -18.76 -4.44
CA LEU A 15 -26.46 -19.28 -5.60
C LEU A 15 -27.08 -18.87 -6.94
N HIS A 16 -28.06 -17.96 -6.95
CA HIS A 16 -28.66 -17.41 -8.18
C HIS A 16 -28.87 -15.89 -8.16
N GLY A 17 -29.16 -15.26 -7.01
CA GLY A 17 -29.15 -13.79 -6.85
C GLY A 17 -27.76 -13.18 -6.70
N VAL A 18 -26.72 -14.00 -6.79
CA VAL A 18 -25.32 -13.64 -6.50
C VAL A 18 -24.58 -13.19 -7.75
N MET A 19 -25.12 -13.39 -8.95
CA MET A 19 -24.52 -12.90 -10.19
C MET A 19 -24.64 -11.37 -10.31
N ASP A 20 -25.85 -10.80 -10.22
CA ASP A 20 -26.05 -9.34 -10.21
C ASP A 20 -25.33 -8.67 -9.03
N GLN A 21 -25.39 -9.29 -7.84
CA GLN A 21 -24.71 -8.76 -6.66
C GLN A 21 -23.18 -8.93 -6.71
N LEU A 22 -22.63 -9.86 -7.49
CA LEU A 22 -21.18 -9.98 -7.69
C LEU A 22 -20.70 -8.99 -8.75
N GLU A 23 -21.47 -8.76 -9.82
CA GLU A 23 -21.17 -7.72 -10.81
C GLU A 23 -21.16 -6.33 -10.16
N ASP A 24 -22.17 -6.03 -9.32
CA ASP A 24 -22.22 -4.79 -8.54
C ASP A 24 -21.05 -4.67 -7.55
N LYS A 25 -20.66 -5.76 -6.88
CA LYS A 25 -19.52 -5.76 -5.95
C LYS A 25 -18.19 -5.60 -6.67
N ASP A 26 -18.02 -6.22 -7.83
CA ASP A 26 -16.81 -6.07 -8.63
C ASP A 26 -16.64 -4.65 -9.15
N LEU A 27 -17.75 -4.03 -9.55
CA LEU A 27 -17.78 -2.63 -9.95
C LEU A 27 -17.41 -1.70 -8.78
N LEU A 28 -17.97 -1.93 -7.59
CA LEU A 28 -17.62 -1.18 -6.37
C LEU A 28 -16.13 -1.33 -5.99
N LEU A 29 -15.57 -2.53 -6.08
CA LEU A 29 -14.15 -2.77 -5.81
C LEU A 29 -13.25 -2.06 -6.84
N LYS A 30 -13.61 -2.09 -8.12
CA LYS A 30 -12.92 -1.33 -9.17
C LYS A 30 -12.99 0.17 -8.91
N GLN A 31 -14.15 0.68 -8.51
CA GLN A 31 -14.34 2.08 -8.18
C GLN A 31 -13.47 2.48 -6.99
N HIS A 32 -13.48 1.72 -5.89
CA HIS A 32 -12.64 1.99 -4.74
C HIS A 32 -11.14 1.99 -5.08
N LEU A 33 -10.68 1.04 -5.91
CA LEU A 33 -9.28 1.05 -6.37
C LEU A 33 -8.96 2.31 -7.19
N ARG A 34 -9.88 2.77 -8.05
CA ARG A 34 -9.71 4.02 -8.81
C ARG A 34 -9.69 5.25 -7.90
N GLU A 35 -10.57 5.32 -6.91
CA GLU A 35 -10.61 6.40 -5.92
C GLU A 35 -9.30 6.48 -5.12
N MET A 36 -8.77 5.32 -4.70
CA MET A 36 -7.47 5.24 -4.04
C MET A 36 -6.33 5.73 -4.96
N GLN A 37 -6.32 5.29 -6.22
CA GLN A 37 -5.33 5.76 -7.20
C GLN A 37 -5.41 7.27 -7.44
N ALA A 38 -6.61 7.81 -7.57
CA ALA A 38 -6.83 9.25 -7.74
C ALA A 38 -6.36 10.05 -6.52
N ALA A 39 -6.64 9.55 -5.30
CA ALA A 39 -6.16 10.15 -4.06
C ALA A 39 -4.62 10.15 -3.97
N MET A 40 -3.97 9.04 -4.35
CA MET A 40 -2.51 8.96 -4.42
C MET A 40 -1.92 9.91 -5.47
N ALA A 41 -2.55 10.00 -6.64
CA ALA A 41 -2.11 10.93 -7.70
C ALA A 41 -2.21 12.39 -7.25
N GLY A 42 -3.33 12.77 -6.61
CA GLY A 42 -3.49 14.10 -6.02
C GLY A 42 -2.45 14.41 -4.95
N ARG A 43 -2.12 13.43 -4.10
CA ARG A 43 -1.05 13.57 -3.10
C ARG A 43 0.33 13.70 -3.74
N GLN A 44 0.62 12.94 -4.80
CA GLN A 44 1.89 13.07 -5.54
C GLN A 44 2.05 14.47 -6.12
N VAL A 45 1.02 15.02 -6.75
CA VAL A 45 1.03 16.41 -7.25
C VAL A 45 1.32 17.41 -6.13
N ARG A 46 0.76 17.19 -4.93
CA ARG A 46 1.03 18.04 -3.76
C ARG A 46 2.50 17.97 -3.31
N ILE A 47 3.09 16.76 -3.30
CA ILE A 47 4.51 16.57 -3.01
C ILE A 47 5.35 17.34 -4.04
N ASP A 48 5.06 17.18 -5.32
CA ASP A 48 5.81 17.83 -6.40
C ASP A 48 5.78 19.37 -6.27
N GLN A 49 4.62 19.94 -5.92
CA GLN A 49 4.45 21.37 -5.64
C GLN A 49 5.28 21.83 -4.43
N LEU A 50 5.27 21.06 -3.34
CA LEU A 50 6.05 21.39 -2.14
C LEU A 50 7.56 21.31 -2.42
N GLU A 51 8.00 20.33 -3.19
CA GLU A 51 9.40 20.20 -3.60
C GLU A 51 9.84 21.35 -4.51
N GLU A 52 8.98 21.81 -5.41
CA GLU A 52 9.28 22.98 -6.24
C GLU A 52 9.39 24.25 -5.39
N ALA A 53 8.47 24.46 -4.46
CA ALA A 53 8.53 25.56 -3.51
C ALA A 53 9.80 25.50 -2.65
N LEU A 54 10.21 24.30 -2.22
CA LEU A 54 11.44 24.08 -1.46
C LEU A 54 12.68 24.45 -2.30
N ARG A 55 12.75 23.99 -3.55
CA ARG A 55 13.85 24.34 -4.48
C ARG A 55 13.94 25.85 -4.69
N ASN A 56 12.82 26.52 -4.89
CA ASN A 56 12.79 27.97 -5.08
C ASN A 56 13.25 28.69 -3.81
N GLY A 57 12.72 28.33 -2.64
CA GLY A 57 13.14 28.93 -1.37
C GLY A 57 14.61 28.67 -1.03
N GLN A 58 15.16 27.51 -1.40
CA GLN A 58 16.59 27.22 -1.26
C GLN A 58 17.46 28.14 -2.12
N ARG A 59 17.05 28.44 -3.36
CA ARG A 59 17.76 29.39 -4.24
C ARG A 59 17.71 30.80 -3.67
N ASP A 60 16.56 31.25 -3.20
CA ASP A 60 16.38 32.58 -2.60
C ASP A 60 17.25 32.74 -1.33
N ARG A 61 17.24 31.72 -0.46
CA ARG A 61 18.10 31.69 0.72
C ARG A 61 19.58 31.74 0.33
N ALA A 62 20.00 30.97 -0.68
CA ALA A 62 21.38 30.95 -1.14
C ALA A 62 21.81 32.32 -1.70
N MET A 63 20.93 33.01 -2.42
CA MET A 63 21.18 34.38 -2.89
C MET A 63 21.40 35.33 -1.71
N HIS A 64 20.54 35.29 -0.69
CA HIS A 64 20.69 36.13 0.49
C HIS A 64 21.92 35.78 1.34
N ALA A 65 22.27 34.50 1.43
CA ALA A 65 23.48 34.06 2.11
C ALA A 65 24.74 34.61 1.41
N LYS A 66 24.79 34.59 0.07
CA LYS A 66 25.89 35.21 -0.69
C LYS A 66 25.99 36.72 -0.47
N GLN A 67 24.85 37.42 -0.49
CA GLN A 67 24.82 38.86 -0.21
C GLN A 67 25.30 39.18 1.22
N LEU A 68 24.90 38.34 2.18
CA LEU A 68 25.35 38.46 3.56
C LEU A 68 26.86 38.23 3.67
N GLN A 69 27.39 37.20 3.04
CA GLN A 69 28.82 36.91 3.02
C GLN A 69 29.64 38.07 2.46
N ALA A 70 29.22 38.67 1.34
CA ALA A 70 29.91 39.84 0.77
C ALA A 70 29.93 41.03 1.76
N LEU A 71 28.84 41.26 2.50
CA LEU A 71 28.80 42.31 3.51
C LEU A 71 29.69 41.99 4.72
N GLU A 72 29.82 40.71 5.08
CA GLU A 72 30.73 40.27 6.14
C GLU A 72 32.19 40.50 5.74
N GLU A 73 32.57 40.18 4.49
CA GLU A 73 33.90 40.46 3.95
C GLU A 73 34.19 41.97 3.93
N ASP A 74 33.23 42.80 3.52
CA ASP A 74 33.34 44.27 3.56
C ASP A 74 33.48 44.80 5.01
N LEU A 75 32.79 44.19 5.97
CA LEU A 75 32.88 44.54 7.38
C LEU A 75 34.28 44.21 7.92
N ASP A 76 34.80 43.02 7.64
CA ASP A 76 36.14 42.61 8.06
C ASP A 76 37.20 43.57 7.52
N LEU A 77 37.06 43.99 6.26
CA LEU A 77 37.93 45.00 5.65
C LEU A 77 37.81 46.37 6.32
N ALA A 78 36.60 46.81 6.65
CA ALA A 78 36.37 48.09 7.32
C ALA A 78 36.98 48.11 8.73
N VAL A 79 36.83 47.01 9.47
CA VAL A 79 37.43 46.82 10.80
C VAL A 79 38.95 46.78 10.71
N ALA A 80 39.51 46.02 9.77
CA ALA A 80 40.96 45.93 9.56
C ALA A 80 41.61 47.29 9.22
N ARG A 81 40.85 48.20 8.57
CA ARG A 81 41.29 49.56 8.23
C ARG A 81 40.94 50.61 9.30
N GLY A 82 40.40 50.22 10.45
CA GLY A 82 40.01 51.14 11.53
C GLY A 82 38.87 52.11 11.17
N LYS A 83 38.04 51.76 10.18
CA LYS A 83 36.92 52.61 9.72
C LYS A 83 35.66 52.31 10.52
N ASP A 84 35.66 52.67 11.79
CA ASP A 84 34.61 52.28 12.76
C ASP A 84 33.20 52.76 12.38
N ASP A 85 33.06 53.92 11.75
CA ASP A 85 31.75 54.42 11.33
C ASP A 85 31.13 53.56 10.22
N ILE A 86 31.95 53.09 9.29
CA ILE A 86 31.54 52.17 8.22
C ILE A 86 31.25 50.80 8.81
N ALA A 87 32.09 50.31 9.72
CA ALA A 87 31.88 49.04 10.40
C ALA A 87 30.55 49.04 11.18
N ARG A 88 30.24 50.09 11.95
CA ARG A 88 28.96 50.21 12.67
C ARG A 88 27.76 50.24 11.72
N MET A 89 27.88 50.90 10.56
CA MET A 89 26.83 50.90 9.53
C MET A 89 26.59 49.50 8.96
N LEU A 90 27.66 48.79 8.60
CA LEU A 90 27.59 47.43 8.06
C LEU A 90 27.01 46.45 9.09
N ILE A 91 27.42 46.53 10.36
CA ILE A 91 26.86 45.73 11.46
C ILE A 91 25.35 45.93 11.58
N ARG A 92 24.85 47.18 11.52
CA ARG A 92 23.40 47.48 11.56
C ARG A 92 22.63 46.83 10.41
N LYS A 93 23.27 46.62 9.26
CA LYS A 93 22.68 45.95 8.08
C LYS A 93 22.80 44.42 8.14
N ILE A 94 23.92 43.90 8.62
CA ILE A 94 24.22 42.46 8.69
C ILE A 94 23.33 41.75 9.71
N ILE A 95 23.13 42.32 10.90
CA ILE A 95 22.31 41.70 11.97
C ILE A 95 20.90 41.29 11.48
N PRO A 96 20.08 42.18 10.88
CA PRO A 96 18.77 41.78 10.38
C PRO A 96 18.86 40.81 9.18
N MET A 97 19.88 40.92 8.32
CA MET A 97 20.07 39.97 7.22
C MET A 97 20.41 38.56 7.71
N ARG A 98 21.28 38.42 8.72
CA ARG A 98 21.56 37.14 9.40
C ARG A 98 20.30 36.52 9.95
N LYS A 99 19.50 37.30 10.69
CA LYS A 99 18.21 36.83 11.23
C LYS A 99 17.26 36.36 10.13
N ARG A 100 17.20 37.08 9.00
CA ARG A 100 16.36 36.69 7.86
C ARG A 100 16.82 35.37 7.23
N VAL A 101 18.12 35.20 7.00
CA VAL A 101 18.68 33.94 6.46
C VAL A 101 18.44 32.77 7.43
N ALA A 102 18.60 32.99 8.74
CA ALA A 102 18.30 31.97 9.75
C ALA A 102 16.81 31.57 9.73
N CYS A 103 15.90 32.54 9.69
CA CYS A 103 14.45 32.28 9.60
C CYS A 103 14.08 31.53 8.31
N MET A 104 14.68 31.91 7.16
CA MET A 104 14.51 31.18 5.91
C MET A 104 15.02 29.74 6.00
N THR A 105 16.16 29.52 6.68
CA THR A 105 16.73 28.18 6.88
C THR A 105 15.77 27.31 7.68
N GLN A 106 15.30 27.80 8.83
CA GLN A 106 14.35 27.07 9.67
C GLN A 106 13.06 26.73 8.91
N ARG A 107 12.49 27.69 8.17
CA ARG A 107 11.28 27.44 7.38
C ARG A 107 11.49 26.38 6.30
N LEU A 108 12.66 26.35 5.66
CA LEU A 108 12.98 25.32 4.68
C LEU A 108 13.14 23.94 5.32
N GLU A 109 13.72 23.87 6.53
CA GLU A 109 13.81 22.62 7.29
C GLU A 109 12.41 22.09 7.66
N GLU A 110 11.53 22.96 8.15
CA GLU A 110 10.13 22.63 8.43
C GLU A 110 9.40 22.14 7.17
N MET A 111 9.56 22.82 6.04
CA MET A 111 8.98 22.38 4.75
C MET A 111 9.56 21.06 4.27
N THR A 112 10.85 20.80 4.50
CA THR A 112 11.48 19.52 4.15
C THR A 112 10.85 18.39 4.97
N GLY A 113 10.68 18.60 6.29
CA GLY A 113 9.97 17.65 7.14
C GLY A 113 8.54 17.38 6.67
N GLN A 114 7.81 18.42 6.24
CA GLN A 114 6.46 18.24 5.67
C GLN A 114 6.45 17.42 4.38
N VAL A 115 7.44 17.60 3.49
CA VAL A 115 7.57 16.79 2.28
C VAL A 115 7.82 15.33 2.63
N ASP A 116 8.70 15.07 3.58
CA ASP A 116 9.04 13.70 4.00
C ASP A 116 7.83 13.01 4.66
N GLU A 117 7.09 13.71 5.53
CA GLU A 117 5.82 13.19 6.08
C GLU A 117 4.80 12.84 4.99
N GLU A 118 4.65 13.70 3.98
CA GLU A 118 3.71 13.47 2.90
C GLU A 118 4.13 12.29 2.00
N ARG A 119 5.43 12.10 1.80
CA ARG A 119 6.01 10.94 1.11
C ARG A 119 5.79 9.65 1.89
N ASP A 120 6.02 9.66 3.19
CA ASP A 120 5.78 8.50 4.06
C ASP A 120 4.31 8.09 4.03
N ARG A 121 3.40 9.07 4.16
CA ARG A 121 1.95 8.82 4.03
C ARG A 121 1.59 8.25 2.68
N LEU A 122 2.18 8.75 1.59
CA LEU A 122 1.98 8.20 0.25
C LEU A 122 2.51 6.76 0.14
N GLY A 123 3.65 6.45 0.77
CA GLY A 123 4.20 5.11 0.85
C GLY A 123 3.25 4.13 1.54
N VAL A 124 2.69 4.52 2.69
CA VAL A 124 1.67 3.74 3.41
C VAL A 124 0.41 3.53 2.54
N GLN A 125 -0.04 4.57 1.84
CA GLN A 125 -1.20 4.46 0.93
C GLN A 125 -0.93 3.50 -0.24
N ARG A 126 0.27 3.49 -0.81
CA ARG A 126 0.67 2.56 -1.87
C ARG A 126 0.63 1.11 -1.38
N LEU A 127 1.18 0.83 -0.20
CA LEU A 127 1.13 -0.51 0.39
C LEU A 127 -0.31 -0.97 0.64
N ALA A 128 -1.17 -0.10 1.16
CA ALA A 128 -2.59 -0.42 1.38
C ALA A 128 -3.34 -0.66 0.06
N TYR A 129 -3.01 0.11 -0.99
CA TYR A 129 -3.54 -0.10 -2.32
C TYR A 129 -3.13 -1.46 -2.88
N ASP A 130 -1.85 -1.83 -2.78
CA ASP A 130 -1.34 -3.10 -3.29
C ASP A 130 -1.95 -4.30 -2.55
N ASP A 131 -2.09 -4.24 -1.22
CA ASP A 131 -2.79 -5.27 -0.44
C ASP A 131 -4.26 -5.41 -0.89
N THR A 132 -4.97 -4.29 -1.04
CA THR A 132 -6.37 -4.30 -1.49
C THR A 132 -6.47 -4.89 -2.89
N ARG A 133 -5.58 -4.50 -3.81
CA ARG A 133 -5.52 -5.00 -5.18
C ARG A 133 -5.27 -6.51 -5.23
N GLN A 134 -4.33 -7.02 -4.42
CA GLN A 134 -4.04 -8.45 -4.31
C GLN A 134 -5.23 -9.23 -3.77
N ARG A 135 -5.92 -8.72 -2.73
CA ARG A 135 -7.14 -9.34 -2.19
C ARG A 135 -8.24 -9.42 -3.23
N VAL A 136 -8.48 -8.34 -3.97
CA VAL A 136 -9.47 -8.30 -5.05
C VAL A 136 -9.13 -9.32 -6.14
N ALA A 137 -7.86 -9.41 -6.56
CA ALA A 137 -7.41 -10.42 -7.51
C ALA A 137 -7.65 -11.85 -7.00
N ALA A 138 -7.28 -12.15 -5.75
CA ALA A 138 -7.49 -13.46 -5.15
C ALA A 138 -8.98 -13.84 -5.03
N VAL A 139 -9.86 -12.88 -4.76
CA VAL A 139 -11.32 -13.14 -4.75
C VAL A 139 -11.84 -13.45 -6.14
N ARG A 140 -11.39 -12.71 -7.17
CA ARG A 140 -11.77 -12.97 -8.56
C ARG A 140 -11.30 -14.33 -9.05
N GLU A 141 -10.08 -14.73 -8.75
CA GLU A 141 -9.57 -16.06 -9.13
C GLU A 141 -10.35 -17.18 -8.44
N ARG A 142 -10.73 -17.01 -7.16
CA ARG A 142 -11.60 -17.98 -6.48
C ARG A 142 -12.99 -18.07 -7.09
N ALA A 143 -13.57 -16.93 -7.50
CA ALA A 143 -14.87 -16.90 -8.17
C ALA A 143 -14.82 -17.62 -9.52
N ARG A 144 -13.82 -17.32 -10.36
CA ARG A 144 -13.59 -18.00 -11.65
C ARG A 144 -13.38 -19.51 -11.49
N ASN A 145 -12.59 -19.92 -10.48
CA ASN A 145 -12.37 -21.33 -10.22
C ASN A 145 -13.66 -22.03 -9.76
N ALA A 146 -14.49 -21.37 -8.96
CA ALA A 146 -15.79 -21.91 -8.54
C ALA A 146 -16.77 -22.01 -9.73
N GLU A 147 -16.78 -21.03 -10.62
CA GLU A 147 -17.53 -21.06 -11.89
C GLU A 147 -17.07 -22.21 -12.78
N ALA A 148 -15.76 -22.38 -12.99
CA ALA A 148 -15.21 -23.49 -13.77
C ALA A 148 -15.53 -24.87 -13.15
N MET A 149 -15.56 -24.98 -11.82
CA MET A 149 -15.98 -26.21 -11.14
C MET A 149 -17.49 -26.45 -11.23
N ALA A 150 -18.31 -25.40 -11.31
CA ALA A 150 -19.75 -25.52 -11.50
C ALA A 150 -20.12 -25.84 -12.97
N ASP A 151 -19.38 -25.29 -13.93
CA ASP A 151 -19.56 -25.47 -15.38
C ASP A 151 -19.06 -26.84 -15.88
N MET A 152 -18.10 -27.45 -15.16
CA MET A 152 -17.71 -28.86 -15.33
C MET A 152 -18.84 -29.86 -15.00
N GLY A 153 -20.05 -29.37 -14.65
CA GLY A 153 -21.15 -30.17 -14.12
C GLY A 153 -20.77 -30.81 -12.80
N PRO A 154 -21.65 -31.59 -12.15
CA PRO A 154 -21.16 -32.56 -11.20
C PRO A 154 -20.21 -33.44 -12.00
N ILE A 155 -18.88 -33.31 -11.79
CA ILE A 155 -18.00 -34.46 -11.93
C ILE A 155 -18.75 -35.50 -11.15
N GLY A 156 -19.30 -36.47 -11.87
CA GLY A 156 -19.94 -37.59 -11.24
C GLY A 156 -18.88 -38.13 -10.31
N MET A 157 -19.02 -37.83 -9.02
CA MET A 157 -18.85 -38.81 -7.99
C MET A 157 -19.82 -39.95 -8.36
N ARG A 158 -19.50 -40.68 -9.43
CA ARG A 158 -19.43 -42.12 -9.31
C ARG A 158 -18.44 -42.30 -8.18
N SER A 159 -18.94 -42.25 -6.94
CA SER A 159 -18.55 -43.26 -5.99
C SER A 159 -18.46 -44.53 -6.83
N PRO A 160 -17.29 -45.16 -6.96
CA PRO A 160 -17.28 -46.54 -7.43
C PRO A 160 -18.31 -47.18 -6.52
N GLN A 161 -19.44 -47.62 -7.09
CA GLN A 161 -20.34 -48.48 -6.36
C GLN A 161 -19.41 -49.54 -5.81
N LEU A 162 -19.29 -49.64 -4.49
CA LEU A 162 -18.63 -50.74 -3.80
C LEU A 162 -19.46 -51.99 -4.09
N ALA A 163 -19.53 -52.37 -5.36
CA ALA A 163 -19.83 -53.71 -5.79
C ALA A 163 -18.49 -54.43 -5.60
N PRO A 164 -18.37 -55.31 -4.59
CA PRO A 164 -17.15 -56.09 -4.40
C PRO A 164 -16.84 -56.84 -5.70
N SER A 165 -15.57 -56.89 -6.08
CA SER A 165 -15.18 -57.64 -7.27
C SER A 165 -15.41 -59.14 -7.04
N GLU A 166 -15.59 -59.93 -8.11
CA GLU A 166 -15.72 -61.39 -7.98
C GLU A 166 -14.51 -62.00 -7.24
N GLU A 167 -13.32 -61.41 -7.38
CA GLU A 167 -12.09 -61.82 -6.69
C GLU A 167 -12.15 -61.55 -5.17
N GLU A 168 -12.73 -60.42 -4.74
CA GLU A 168 -12.94 -60.11 -3.32
C GLU A 168 -13.98 -61.06 -2.68
N ILE A 169 -15.01 -61.43 -3.44
CA ILE A 169 -16.03 -62.39 -3.01
C ILE A 169 -15.43 -63.79 -2.88
N GLU A 170 -14.61 -64.21 -3.85
CA GLU A 170 -13.90 -65.50 -3.81
C GLU A 170 -12.89 -65.57 -2.66
N TRP A 171 -12.18 -64.48 -2.38
CA TRP A 171 -11.24 -64.41 -1.25
C TRP A 171 -11.94 -64.59 0.11
N GLU A 172 -13.06 -63.90 0.34
CA GLU A 172 -13.87 -64.08 1.55
C GLU A 172 -14.46 -65.50 1.65
N LEU A 173 -14.89 -66.08 0.52
CA LEU A 173 -15.44 -67.43 0.48
C LEU A 173 -14.36 -68.49 0.81
N MET A 174 -13.12 -68.27 0.36
CA MET A 174 -11.97 -69.11 0.67
C MET A 174 -11.63 -69.04 2.16
N GLN A 175 -11.55 -67.84 2.76
CA GLN A 175 -11.33 -67.67 4.20
C GLN A 175 -12.40 -68.38 5.05
N ARG A 176 -13.68 -68.28 4.66
CA ARG A 176 -14.76 -68.94 5.41
C ARG A 176 -14.76 -70.45 5.27
N LYS A 177 -14.35 -70.98 4.10
CA LYS A 177 -14.15 -72.42 3.91
C LYS A 177 -12.97 -72.95 4.71
N GLU A 178 -11.87 -72.19 4.77
CA GLU A 178 -10.73 -72.52 5.62
C GLU A 178 -11.10 -72.51 7.11
N ALA A 179 -11.83 -71.50 7.57
CA ALA A 179 -12.34 -71.41 8.95
C ALA A 179 -13.30 -72.57 9.30
N ALA A 180 -14.15 -72.99 8.35
CA ALA A 180 -15.03 -74.14 8.53
C ALA A 180 -14.27 -75.49 8.51
N SER A 181 -13.21 -75.60 7.71
CA SER A 181 -12.36 -76.80 7.62
C SER A 181 -11.37 -76.94 8.79
N SER A 182 -11.04 -75.83 9.47
CA SER A 182 -10.10 -75.80 10.60
C SER A 182 -10.77 -75.95 11.97
N GLY A 183 -12.06 -76.31 11.99
CA GLY A 183 -12.75 -76.88 13.17
C GLY A 183 -12.55 -76.09 14.46
N ARG A 184 -13.19 -74.92 14.57
CA ARG A 184 -13.35 -74.24 15.87
C ARG A 184 -14.83 -74.18 16.25
N THR A 185 -15.30 -75.27 16.82
CA THR A 185 -16.43 -75.27 17.74
C THR A 185 -16.00 -74.60 19.04
N ALA A 186 -16.78 -73.60 19.48
CA ALA A 186 -16.68 -72.83 20.73
C ALA A 186 -15.57 -71.78 20.83
#